data_AF-A0A4R5QHH9-F1
#
_entry.id   AF-A0A4R5QHH9-F1
#
_cell.length_a   1.000
_cell.length_b   1.000
_cell.length_c   1.000
_cell.angle_alpha   90.00
_cell.angle_beta   90.00
_cell.angle_gamma   90.00
#
_symmetry.space_group_name_H-M   'P 1'
#
loop_
_entity.id
_entity.type
_entity.pdbx_description
1 polymer ?
#
loop_
_entity_poly.entity_id
_entity_poly.type
_entity_poly.pdbx_seq_one_letter_code
_entity_poly.pdbx_strand_id
1 'polypeptide(L)' 'GFGIRTPQQAAEAARLADGAVVGTALVDTLAASLDEDRRARPETVRQVLDQVRGLAEAIRAG' A
#
# COMPACT_ATOMS: atom_id res chain seq x y z
N GLY A 1 13.80 -2.50 -0.03
CA GLY A 1 13.25 -2.03 1.27
C GLY A 1 12.24 -3.03 1.76
N PHE A 2 12.53 -3.74 2.85
CA PHE A 2 11.55 -4.56 3.56
C PHE A 2 10.93 -3.71 4.69
N GLY A 3 9.64 -3.87 4.95
CA GLY A 3 8.99 -3.28 6.14
C GLY A 3 8.32 -1.92 5.96
N ILE A 4 8.23 -1.37 4.75
CA ILE A 4 7.44 -0.14 4.50
C ILE A 4 5.95 -0.49 4.58
N ARG A 5 5.24 0.14 5.52
CA ARG A 5 3.81 -0.13 5.78
C ARG A 5 2.93 1.10 5.71
N THR A 6 3.50 2.31 5.75
CA THR A 6 2.75 3.56 5.75
C THR A 6 3.18 4.50 4.62
N PRO A 7 2.31 5.43 4.18
CA PRO A 7 2.67 6.46 3.20
C PRO A 7 3.86 7.33 3.63
N GLN A 8 3.95 7.67 4.92
CA GLN A 8 5.04 8.47 5.46
C GLN A 8 6.38 7.74 5.35
N GLN A 9 6.41 6.45 5.69
CA GLN A 9 7.61 5.62 5.53
C GLN A 9 8.01 5.48 4.06
N ALA A 10 7.04 5.38 3.15
CA ALA A 10 7.29 5.32 1.72
C ALA A 10 7.92 6.63 1.20
N ALA A 11 7.41 7.78 1.66
CA ALA A 11 7.97 9.09 1.33
C ALA A 11 9.39 9.27 1.89
N GLU A 12 9.64 8.89 3.16
CA GLU A 12 10.98 8.90 3.75
C GLU A 12 11.97 8.03 2.98
N ALA A 13 11.57 6.80 2.63
CA ALA A 13 12.41 5.90 1.87
C ALA A 13 12.70 6.44 0.46
N ALA A 14 11.70 7.03 -0.22
CA ALA A 14 11.86 7.63 -1.54
C ALA A 14 12.70 8.91 -1.55
N ARG A 15 12.84 9.62 -0.42
CA ARG A 15 13.79 10.73 -0.29
C ARG A 15 15.25 10.28 -0.21
N LEU A 16 15.49 9.07 0.29
CA LEU A 16 16.82 8.54 0.57
C LEU A 16 17.31 7.55 -0.50
N ALA A 17 16.45 7.15 -1.43
CA ALA A 17 16.72 6.17 -2.47
C ALA A 17 15.91 6.48 -3.74
N ASP A 18 16.27 5.87 -4.87
CA ASP A 18 15.56 6.03 -6.14
C ASP A 18 14.11 5.48 -6.13
N GLY A 19 13.71 4.80 -5.05
CA GLY A 19 12.35 4.31 -4.88
C GLY A 19 12.12 3.50 -3.62
N ALA A 20 10.84 3.22 -3.37
CA ALA A 20 10.35 2.42 -2.25
C ALA A 20 9.55 1.21 -2.76
N VAL A 21 9.73 0.04 -2.13
CA VAL A 21 8.97 -1.18 -2.45
C VAL A 21 8.02 -1.49 -1.30
N VAL A 22 6.72 -1.54 -1.58
CA VAL A 22 5.65 -1.80 -0.61
C VAL A 22 4.87 -3.05 -1.01
N GLY A 23 5.22 -4.19 -0.43
CA GLY A 23 4.57 -5.48 -0.73
C GLY A 23 3.59 -5.90 0.35
N THR A 24 4.11 -6.19 1.55
CA THR A 24 3.34 -6.76 2.67
C THR A 24 2.10 -5.93 3.01
N ALA A 25 2.22 -4.60 3.03
CA ALA A 25 1.07 -3.74 3.36
C ALA A 25 -0.07 -3.82 2.34
N LEU A 26 0.24 -3.99 1.04
CA LEU A 26 -0.78 -4.16 0.00
C LEU A 26 -1.45 -5.54 0.11
N VAL A 27 -0.65 -6.58 0.38
CA VAL A 27 -1.16 -7.95 0.58
C VAL A 27 -2.03 -8.03 1.83
N ASP A 28 -1.67 -7.35 2.92
CA ASP A 28 -2.45 -7.31 4.15
C ASP A 28 -3.80 -6.60 3.93
N THR A 29 -3.82 -5.49 3.19
CA THR A 29 -5.06 -4.80 2.82
C THR A 29 -5.93 -5.67 1.91
N LEU A 30 -5.33 -6.35 0.92
CA LEU A 30 -6.04 -7.33 0.10
C LEU A 30 -6.65 -8.43 0.97
N ALA A 31 -5.87 -9.05 1.86
CA ALA A 31 -6.31 -10.13 2.74
C ALA A 31 -7.44 -9.69 3.67
N ALA A 32 -7.34 -8.50 4.28
CA ALA A 32 -8.40 -7.92 5.11
C ALA A 32 -9.67 -7.58 4.32
N SER A 33 -9.55 -7.40 3.01
CA SER A 33 -10.69 -7.12 2.13
C SER A 33 -11.45 -8.38 1.66
N LEU A 34 -10.97 -9.59 1.99
CA LEU A 34 -11.60 -10.84 1.57
C LEU A 34 -12.74 -11.25 2.52
N ASP A 35 -13.79 -11.86 1.97
CA ASP A 35 -14.89 -12.45 2.75
C ASP A 35 -14.50 -13.73 3.49
N GLU A 36 -15.47 -14.33 4.20
CA GLU A 36 -15.29 -15.55 4.99
C GLU A 36 -14.81 -16.75 4.15
N ASP A 37 -15.11 -16.77 2.85
CA ASP A 37 -14.69 -17.80 1.90
C ASP A 37 -13.34 -17.50 1.23
N ARG A 38 -12.66 -16.42 1.65
CA ARG A 38 -11.43 -15.89 1.03
C ARG A 38 -11.64 -15.43 -0.41
N ARG A 39 -12.83 -14.95 -0.76
CA ARG A 39 -13.13 -14.33 -2.05
C ARG A 39 -13.08 -12.81 -1.96
N ALA A 40 -12.72 -12.18 -3.08
CA ALA A 40 -12.69 -10.72 -3.19
C ALA A 40 -14.12 -10.16 -3.12
N ARG A 41 -14.30 -9.15 -2.28
CA ARG A 41 -15.54 -8.36 -2.21
C ARG A 41 -15.52 -7.26 -3.28
N PRO A 42 -16.67 -6.65 -3.64
CA PRO A 42 -16.71 -5.57 -4.62
C PRO A 42 -15.78 -4.39 -4.30
N GLU A 43 -15.47 -4.16 -3.02
CA GLU A 43 -14.58 -3.12 -2.54
C GLU A 43 -13.09 -3.49 -2.50
N THR A 44 -12.73 -4.77 -2.63
CA THR A 44 -11.34 -5.25 -2.53
C THR A 44 -10.40 -4.48 -3.45
N VAL A 45 -10.75 -4.37 -4.72
CA VAL A 45 -9.94 -3.66 -5.71
C VAL A 45 -9.84 -2.17 -5.37
N ARG A 46 -10.94 -1.56 -4.96
CA ARG A 46 -10.98 -0.13 -4.59
C ARG A 46 -10.07 0.15 -3.40
N GLN A 47 -10.14 -0.66 -2.35
CA GLN A 47 -9.34 -0.49 -1.14
C GLN A 47 -7.83 -0.57 -1.41
N VAL A 48 -7.40 -1.55 -2.21
CA VAL A 48 -5.99 -1.68 -2.59
C VAL A 48 -5.55 -0.50 -3.46
N LEU A 49 -6.36 -0.07 -4.42
CA LEU A 49 -6.04 1.09 -5.27
C LEU A 49 -5.98 2.40 -4.49
N ASP A 50 -6.84 2.60 -3.50
CA ASP A 50 -6.83 3.79 -2.65
C ASP A 50 -5.59 3.81 -1.74
N GLN A 51 -5.15 2.65 -1.25
CA GLN A 51 -3.88 2.54 -0.53
C GLN A 51 -2.69 2.89 -1.45
N VAL A 52 -2.64 2.35 -2.67
CA VAL A 52 -1.60 2.69 -3.66
C VAL A 52 -1.61 4.18 -3.97
N ARG A 53 -2.79 4.78 -4.11
CA ARG A 53 -2.94 6.22 -4.34
C ARG A 53 -2.34 7.03 -3.18
N GLY A 54 -2.67 6.68 -1.94
CA GLY A 54 -2.12 7.36 -0.76
C GLY A 54 -0.61 7.23 -0.65
N LEU A 55 -0.03 6.05 -0.96
CA LEU A 55 1.42 5.87 -1.04
C LEU A 55 2.04 6.82 -2.08
N ALA A 56 1.46 6.86 -3.29
CA ALA A 56 1.97 7.68 -4.38
C ALA A 56 1.83 9.20 -4.13
N GLU A 57 0.75 9.62 -3.48
CA GLU A 57 0.56 11.01 -3.04
C GLU A 57 1.59 11.42 -2.00
N ALA A 58 1.84 10.59 -0.99
CA ALA A 58 2.84 10.88 0.03
C ALA A 58 4.26 10.97 -0.55
N ILE A 59 4.61 10.09 -1.50
CA ILE A 59 5.89 10.14 -2.20
C ILE A 59 6.03 11.43 -3.03
N ARG A 60 4.96 11.87 -3.70
CA ARG A 60 5.00 13.10 -4.53
C ARG A 60 5.00 14.39 -3.70
N ALA A 61 4.41 14.37 -2.52
CA ALA A 61 4.34 15.53 -1.63
C ALA A 61 5.59 15.71 -0.75
N GLY A 62 6.39 14.65 -0.61
CA GLY A 62 7.60 14.61 0.22
C GLY A 62 8.86 14.98 -0.55
#